data_AF-A0A0H3D757-F1
#
_entry.id   AF-A0A0H3D757-F1
#
_cell.length_a   1.000
_cell.length_b   1.000
_cell.length_c   1.000
_cell.angle_alpha   90.00
_cell.angle_beta   90.00
_cell.angle_gamma   90.00
#
_symmetry.space_group_name_H-M   'P 1'
#
loop_
_entity.id
_entity.type
_entity.pdbx_description
1 polymer ?
#
loop_
_entity_poly.entity_id
_entity_poly.type
_entity_poly.pdbx_seq_one_letter_code
_entity_poly.pdbx_strand_id
1 'polypeptide(L)'
;MDAVPPFRRDLVVVGASAGGVEALRSLVSGLPADFPAAVLVAMHLGAGTQSALARILDRVGPLPARTARHGAPLEPGTVQVAPPDRHLLTEDGTLVLTQGPTENGHRPAVNATFRSAALTGGQRVIGVILSGALDDGAAGLRAIVDRGGLAVVQDPADALYRGMPESALALVDTEHVARVVEIGAVLDKLVRMPVEPFEVPPPSDALLLEDRIAREAVRLGALTAAERSVGSGYTCPDCQGSLTEVDPVGRYRCRIGHAWSAPALLEAHSREFQLALMKALRALDEKAALARKLAAQTGTTRPSGLAERYAASAREATDAAETLRRFLLDADREAAGDPASG
;
A
#
# COMPACT_ATOMS: atom_id res chain seq x y z
N MET A 1 39.97 20.48 18.23
CA MET A 1 39.44 19.11 18.27
C MET A 1 37.96 19.25 18.02
N ASP A 2 37.55 19.08 16.76
CA ASP A 2 36.13 19.18 16.42
C ASP A 2 35.44 18.00 17.09
N ALA A 3 34.55 18.29 18.04
CA ALA A 3 33.78 17.29 18.74
C ALA A 3 32.99 16.51 17.68
N VAL A 4 33.15 15.18 17.65
CA VAL A 4 32.31 14.30 16.82
C VAL A 4 30.87 14.63 17.18
N PRO A 5 30.04 15.10 16.24
CA PRO A 5 28.67 15.47 16.55
C PRO A 5 27.95 14.25 17.14
N PRO A 6 27.13 14.43 18.18
CA PRO A 6 26.45 13.33 18.83
C PRO A 6 25.62 12.56 17.80
N PHE A 7 25.60 11.24 17.93
CA PHE A 7 24.78 10.35 17.11
C PHE A 7 23.30 10.78 17.25
N ARG A 8 22.65 11.06 16.12
CA ARG A 8 21.28 11.61 16.07
C ARG A 8 20.46 10.80 15.08
N ARG A 9 19.14 10.90 15.26
CA ARG A 9 18.17 10.40 14.30
C ARG A 9 18.03 11.40 13.17
N ASP A 10 18.46 11.01 11.98
CA ASP A 10 18.56 11.87 10.80
C ASP A 10 17.78 11.31 9.60
N LEU A 11 17.02 10.24 9.79
CA LEU A 11 16.14 9.66 8.79
C LEU A 11 14.74 9.42 9.35
N VAL A 12 13.75 10.10 8.79
CA VAL A 12 12.33 9.88 9.07
C VAL A 12 11.70 9.20 7.86
N VAL A 13 11.00 8.08 8.06
CA VAL A 13 10.22 7.42 7.01
C VAL A 13 8.74 7.44 7.38
N VAL A 14 7.89 7.89 6.47
CA VAL A 14 6.47 8.13 6.70
C VAL A 14 5.64 7.28 5.75
N GLY A 15 4.68 6.54 6.32
CA GLY A 15 3.73 5.70 5.61
C GLY A 15 2.31 6.23 5.73
N ALA A 16 1.60 6.32 4.61
CA ALA A 16 0.20 6.76 4.60
C ALA A 16 -0.60 6.13 3.45
N SER A 17 -1.92 6.11 3.57
CA SER A 17 -2.80 5.55 2.52
C SER A 17 -4.10 6.36 2.41
N ALA A 18 -5.26 5.73 2.60
CA ALA A 18 -6.56 6.41 2.63
C ALA A 18 -6.59 7.53 3.69
N GLY A 19 -6.96 8.75 3.29
CA GLY A 19 -6.87 9.95 4.13
C GLY A 19 -5.44 10.46 4.40
N GLY A 20 -4.44 9.86 3.74
CA GLY A 20 -3.04 10.16 3.95
C GLY A 20 -2.59 11.52 3.43
N VAL A 21 -3.26 12.08 2.42
CA VAL A 21 -2.87 13.40 1.86
C VAL A 21 -3.08 14.50 2.90
N GLU A 22 -4.25 14.53 3.54
CA GLU A 22 -4.58 15.48 4.60
C GLU A 22 -3.64 15.33 5.79
N ALA A 23 -3.38 14.09 6.20
CA ALA A 23 -2.46 13.77 7.29
C ALA A 23 -1.03 14.24 6.99
N LEU A 24 -0.51 13.93 5.79
CA LEU A 24 0.82 14.35 5.36
C LEU A 24 0.94 15.87 5.27
N ARG A 25 -0.08 16.57 4.76
CA ARG A 25 -0.10 18.04 4.73
C ARG A 25 0.02 18.62 6.13
N SER A 26 -0.76 18.10 7.08
CA SER A 26 -0.70 18.54 8.48
C SER A 26 0.68 18.28 9.10
N LEU A 27 1.24 17.09 8.88
CA LEU A 27 2.56 16.73 9.39
C LEU A 27 3.65 17.66 8.85
N VAL A 28 3.74 17.84 7.52
CA VAL A 28 4.84 18.62 6.92
C VAL A 28 4.71 20.11 7.21
N SER A 29 3.48 20.63 7.38
CA SER A 29 3.26 22.02 7.83
C SER A 29 3.70 22.26 9.27
N GLY A 30 3.76 21.20 10.10
CA GLY A 30 4.22 21.27 11.49
C GLY A 30 5.73 21.09 11.67
N LEU A 31 6.49 20.81 10.61
CA LEU A 31 7.95 20.69 10.68
C LEU A 31 8.60 22.09 10.69
N PRO A 32 9.73 22.32 11.38
CA PRO A 32 10.47 23.57 11.30
C PRO A 32 11.33 23.66 10.02
N ALA A 33 11.70 24.88 9.61
CA ALA A 33 12.50 25.10 8.40
C ALA A 33 13.94 24.59 8.50
N ASP A 34 14.49 24.48 9.72
CA ASP A 34 15.83 23.98 10.01
C ASP A 34 15.84 22.49 10.41
N PHE A 35 14.80 21.73 10.04
CA PHE A 35 14.65 20.33 10.43
C PHE A 35 15.87 19.49 10.02
N PRO A 36 16.59 18.85 10.97
CA PRO A 36 17.93 18.31 10.71
C PRO A 36 17.95 16.89 10.13
N ALA A 37 16.80 16.36 9.68
CA ALA A 37 16.66 14.99 9.18
C ALA A 37 16.07 14.96 7.77
N ALA A 38 16.38 13.91 7.01
CA ALA A 38 15.72 13.62 5.74
C ALA A 38 14.37 12.95 5.99
N VAL A 39 13.33 13.33 5.25
CA VAL A 39 11.98 12.76 5.37
C VAL A 39 11.64 12.00 4.09
N LEU A 40 11.38 10.70 4.18
CA LEU A 40 10.92 9.87 3.06
C LEU A 40 9.44 9.57 3.22
N VAL A 41 8.66 9.73 2.16
CA VAL A 41 7.21 9.51 2.19
C VAL A 41 6.83 8.41 1.20
N ALA A 42 6.32 7.30 1.73
CA ALA A 42 5.66 6.25 0.97
C ALA A 42 4.14 6.38 1.15
N MET A 43 3.44 6.65 0.06
CA MET A 43 1.98 6.72 0.04
C MET A 43 1.43 5.78 -1.03
N HIS A 44 0.34 5.06 -0.74
CA HIS A 44 -0.31 4.23 -1.74
C HIS A 44 -0.85 5.11 -2.88
N LEU A 45 -0.34 4.89 -4.08
CA LEU A 45 -0.70 5.64 -5.29
C LEU A 45 -1.10 4.62 -6.37
N GLY A 46 -2.18 4.92 -7.11
CA GLY A 46 -2.62 4.05 -8.21
C GLY A 46 -1.57 3.98 -9.33
N ALA A 47 -1.28 2.78 -9.81
CA ALA A 47 -0.38 2.58 -10.95
C ALA A 47 -0.87 3.37 -12.18
N GLY A 48 0.04 4.05 -12.88
CA GLY A 48 -0.27 4.84 -14.08
C GLY A 48 -0.77 6.27 -13.81
N THR A 49 -0.91 6.69 -12.55
CA THR A 49 -1.25 8.09 -12.21
C THR A 49 -0.01 8.95 -12.11
N GLN A 50 -0.07 10.20 -12.60
CA GLN A 50 0.92 11.20 -12.21
C GLN A 50 0.61 11.67 -10.80
N SER A 51 1.55 11.51 -9.87
CA SER A 51 1.35 11.97 -8.49
C SER A 51 1.68 13.45 -8.36
N ALA A 52 0.69 14.23 -7.93
CA ALA A 52 0.88 15.63 -7.53
C ALA A 52 1.37 15.78 -6.08
N LEU A 53 1.57 14.67 -5.35
CA LEU A 53 1.79 14.67 -3.91
C LEU A 53 3.00 15.51 -3.51
N ALA A 54 4.16 15.34 -4.14
CA ALA A 54 5.35 16.14 -3.85
C ALA A 54 5.07 17.65 -3.96
N ARG A 55 4.41 18.07 -5.05
CA ARG A 55 4.03 19.47 -5.27
C ARG A 55 2.99 19.98 -4.25
N ILE A 56 2.12 19.11 -3.75
CA ILE A 56 1.16 19.46 -2.71
C ILE A 56 1.91 19.72 -1.39
N LEU A 57 2.83 18.83 -1.02
CA LEU A 57 3.61 18.96 0.22
C LEU A 57 4.56 20.17 0.18
N ASP A 58 5.19 20.42 -0.97
CA ASP A 58 6.13 21.54 -1.19
C ASP A 58 5.47 22.91 -0.99
N ARG A 59 4.14 22.99 -1.22
CA ARG A 59 3.38 24.24 -1.06
C ARG A 59 2.94 24.53 0.37
N VAL A 60 2.94 23.54 1.26
CA VAL A 60 2.34 23.66 2.60
C VAL A 60 3.35 23.50 3.72
N GLY A 61 4.46 22.80 3.48
CA GLY A 61 5.55 22.65 4.44
C GLY A 61 6.66 23.68 4.23
N PRO A 62 7.49 23.97 5.25
CA PRO A 62 8.66 24.83 5.09
C PRO A 62 9.86 24.11 4.47
N LEU A 63 9.83 22.78 4.40
CA LEU A 63 10.86 21.97 3.77
C LEU A 63 10.57 21.77 2.27
N PRO A 64 11.57 21.84 1.38
CA PRO A 64 11.39 21.50 -0.02
C PRO A 64 10.95 20.04 -0.17
N ALA A 65 9.86 19.82 -0.91
CA ALA A 65 9.33 18.49 -1.18
C ALA A 65 9.43 18.12 -2.65
N ARG A 66 9.99 16.93 -2.93
CA ARG A 66 10.33 16.50 -4.29
C ARG A 66 9.95 15.04 -4.49
N THR A 67 9.63 14.68 -5.73
CA THR A 67 9.56 13.26 -6.09
C THR A 67 10.96 12.68 -6.05
N ALA A 68 11.14 11.58 -5.32
CA ALA A 68 12.41 10.90 -5.16
C ALA A 68 13.00 10.49 -6.52
N ARG A 69 14.33 10.54 -6.61
CA ARG A 69 15.09 10.09 -7.78
C ARG A 69 16.07 9.00 -7.37
N HIS A 70 16.20 7.98 -8.20
CA HIS A 70 17.17 6.91 -7.98
C HIS A 70 18.59 7.49 -7.92
N GLY A 71 19.37 7.09 -6.92
CA GLY A 71 20.73 7.57 -6.64
C GLY A 71 20.82 8.95 -5.99
N ALA A 72 19.69 9.62 -5.70
CA ALA A 72 19.73 10.89 -4.99
C ALA A 72 20.21 10.69 -3.54
N PRO A 73 21.00 11.61 -2.97
CA PRO A 73 21.45 11.51 -1.59
C PRO A 73 20.29 11.70 -0.59
N LEU A 74 20.44 11.12 0.60
CA LEU A 74 19.60 11.43 1.76
C LEU A 74 19.97 12.81 2.30
N GLU A 75 19.25 13.83 1.86
CA GLU A 75 19.49 15.24 2.24
C GLU A 75 18.65 15.65 3.45
N PRO A 76 19.27 16.05 4.58
CA PRO A 76 18.58 16.67 5.71
C PRO A 76 17.76 17.89 5.29
N GLY A 77 16.62 18.10 5.95
CA GLY A 77 15.75 19.24 5.65
C GLY A 77 15.01 19.12 4.32
N THR A 78 14.86 17.90 3.78
CA THR A 78 14.11 17.65 2.53
C THR A 78 13.04 16.59 2.73
N VAL A 79 11.96 16.69 1.95
CA VAL A 79 10.90 15.68 1.86
C VAL A 79 10.97 14.99 0.50
N GLN A 80 11.22 13.68 0.48
CA GLN A 80 11.36 12.86 -0.71
C GLN A 80 10.16 11.91 -0.81
N VAL A 81 9.35 12.11 -1.84
CA VAL A 81 8.11 11.36 -2.05
C VAL A 81 8.33 10.23 -3.05
N ALA A 82 7.96 9.02 -2.65
CA ALA A 82 8.03 7.85 -3.51
C ALA A 82 7.21 8.06 -4.80
N PRO A 83 7.79 7.83 -5.99
CA PRO A 83 7.03 7.88 -7.23
C PRO A 83 6.08 6.68 -7.33
N PRO A 84 4.96 6.81 -8.06
CA PRO A 84 4.08 5.69 -8.40
C PRO A 84 4.84 4.53 -9.05
N ASP A 85 4.40 3.30 -8.77
CA ASP A 85 4.92 2.07 -9.36
C ASP A 85 6.42 1.80 -9.08
N ARG A 86 6.99 2.45 -8.05
CA ARG A 86 8.34 2.14 -7.56
C ARG A 86 8.38 2.10 -6.05
N HIS A 87 9.07 1.13 -5.46
CA HIS A 87 9.43 1.20 -4.05
C HIS A 87 10.48 2.28 -3.83
N LEU A 88 10.39 2.98 -2.71
CA LEU A 88 11.39 3.95 -2.24
C LEU A 88 12.20 3.28 -1.14
N LEU A 89 13.43 2.89 -1.46
CA LEU A 89 14.35 2.17 -0.57
C LEU A 89 15.58 3.04 -0.28
N THR A 90 16.41 2.61 0.67
CA THR A 90 17.65 3.28 1.05
C THR A 90 18.85 2.34 0.92
N GLU A 91 20.01 2.88 0.56
CA GLU A 91 21.29 2.17 0.47
C GLU A 91 22.44 3.17 0.57
N ASP A 92 23.36 2.95 1.51
CA ASP A 92 24.60 3.71 1.66
C ASP A 92 24.44 5.24 1.57
N GLY A 93 23.41 5.78 2.22
CA GLY A 93 23.14 7.23 2.22
C GLY A 93 22.43 7.76 0.97
N THR A 94 21.95 6.89 0.08
CA THR A 94 21.24 7.25 -1.15
C THR A 94 19.87 6.58 -1.24
N LEU A 95 19.03 7.13 -2.12
CA LEU A 95 17.71 6.62 -2.45
C LEU A 95 17.79 5.60 -3.58
N VAL A 96 17.17 4.45 -3.37
CA VAL A 96 17.08 3.38 -4.37
C VAL A 96 15.62 3.21 -4.76
N LEU A 97 15.32 3.45 -6.04
CA LEU A 97 14.00 3.19 -6.60
C LEU A 97 13.99 1.88 -7.38
N THR A 98 13.07 0.97 -7.03
CA THR A 98 12.98 -0.37 -7.63
C THR A 98 11.57 -0.69 -8.09
N GLN A 99 11.46 -1.66 -8.99
CA GLN A 99 10.18 -2.23 -9.44
C GLN A 99 10.03 -3.67 -8.92
N GLY A 100 10.54 -3.94 -7.72
CA GLY A 100 10.34 -5.24 -7.06
C GLY A 100 8.85 -5.58 -6.90
N PRO A 101 8.51 -6.84 -6.60
CA PRO A 101 7.14 -7.27 -6.43
C PRO A 101 6.40 -6.40 -5.40
N THR A 102 5.14 -6.09 -5.69
CA THR A 102 4.21 -5.44 -4.75
C THR A 102 4.13 -6.20 -3.42
N GLU A 103 3.85 -5.45 -2.36
CA GLU A 103 3.43 -5.98 -1.06
C GLU A 103 2.06 -5.39 -0.73
N ASN A 104 1.11 -6.25 -0.34
CA ASN A 104 -0.30 -5.91 -0.14
C ASN A 104 -0.93 -5.21 -1.37
N GLY A 105 -0.48 -5.55 -2.58
CA GLY A 105 -0.93 -4.93 -3.83
C GLY A 105 -0.39 -3.51 -4.06
N HIS A 106 0.59 -3.06 -3.27
CA HIS A 106 1.11 -1.70 -3.32
C HIS A 106 2.57 -1.64 -3.77
N ARG A 107 2.84 -0.62 -4.59
CA ARG A 107 4.18 -0.19 -5.02
C ARG A 107 4.12 1.31 -5.32
N PRO A 108 4.59 2.20 -4.42
CA PRO A 108 5.36 1.90 -3.22
C PRO A 108 4.54 1.23 -2.10
N ALA A 109 5.10 0.17 -1.52
CA ALA A 109 4.65 -0.39 -0.24
C ALA A 109 5.41 0.25 0.93
N VAL A 110 4.69 0.58 2.00
CA VAL A 110 5.26 1.19 3.21
C VAL A 110 6.17 0.21 3.93
N ASN A 111 5.76 -1.06 4.05
CA ASN A 111 6.58 -2.12 4.65
C ASN A 111 7.96 -2.23 3.97
N ALA A 112 8.02 -2.19 2.64
CA ALA A 112 9.29 -2.24 1.89
C ALA A 112 10.20 -1.04 2.21
N THR A 113 9.65 0.18 2.19
CA THR A 113 10.40 1.40 2.54
C THR A 113 10.93 1.34 3.97
N PHE A 114 10.11 0.90 4.92
CA PHE A 114 10.46 0.88 6.33
C PHE A 114 11.50 -0.20 6.65
N ARG A 115 11.37 -1.41 6.09
CA ARG A 115 12.38 -2.48 6.25
C ARG A 115 13.73 -2.07 5.68
N SER A 116 13.74 -1.42 4.52
CA SER A 116 14.96 -0.91 3.90
C SER A 116 15.64 0.15 4.77
N ALA A 117 14.88 1.13 5.27
CA ALA A 117 15.39 2.13 6.19
C ALA A 117 15.91 1.52 7.49
N ALA A 118 15.20 0.55 8.07
CA ALA A 118 15.62 -0.15 9.29
C ALA A 118 16.97 -0.87 9.11
N LEU A 119 17.20 -1.48 7.94
CA LEU A 119 18.46 -2.17 7.63
C LEU A 119 19.62 -1.20 7.46
N THR A 120 19.43 -0.08 6.77
CA THR A 120 20.53 0.85 6.43
C THR A 120 20.75 1.94 7.48
N GLY A 121 19.69 2.36 8.16
CA GLY A 121 19.71 3.46 9.13
C GLY A 121 19.73 3.01 10.60
N GLY A 122 19.21 1.81 10.91
CA GLY A 122 19.15 1.27 12.27
C GLY A 122 18.59 2.27 13.29
N GLN A 123 19.36 2.55 14.34
CA GLN A 123 18.98 3.46 15.43
C GLN A 123 18.72 4.92 15.00
N ARG A 124 19.15 5.30 13.79
CA ARG A 124 18.96 6.65 13.24
C ARG A 124 17.55 6.88 12.70
N VAL A 125 16.74 5.83 12.59
CA VAL A 125 15.45 5.86 11.90
C VAL A 125 14.31 6.18 12.86
N ILE A 126 13.40 7.05 12.40
CA ILE A 126 12.07 7.23 12.97
C ILE A 126 11.05 6.79 11.92
N GLY A 127 10.26 5.76 12.21
CA GLY A 127 9.13 5.34 11.39
C GLY A 127 7.85 6.03 11.84
N VAL A 128 7.07 6.55 10.88
CA VAL A 128 5.82 7.26 11.15
C VAL A 128 4.68 6.61 10.38
N ILE A 129 3.67 6.10 11.07
CA ILE A 129 2.44 5.59 10.44
C ILE A 129 1.32 6.60 10.61
N LEU A 130 0.71 7.00 9.49
CA LEU A 130 -0.43 7.90 9.42
C LEU A 130 -1.69 7.16 8.97
N SER A 131 -2.78 7.90 8.86
CA SER A 131 -4.07 7.46 8.32
C SER A 131 -3.94 6.57 7.08
N GLY A 132 -4.65 5.45 7.13
CA GLY A 132 -4.70 4.49 6.05
C GLY A 132 -5.57 3.27 6.37
N ALA A 133 -5.93 2.54 5.33
CA ALA A 133 -6.69 1.29 5.45
C ALA A 133 -5.74 0.09 5.59
N LEU A 134 -6.22 -0.96 6.25
CA LEU A 134 -5.48 -2.22 6.43
C LEU A 134 -4.14 -2.02 7.15
N ASP A 135 -3.12 -2.80 6.81
CA ASP A 135 -1.98 -3.07 7.68
C ASP A 135 -0.60 -2.84 7.04
N ASP A 136 -0.52 -2.24 5.84
CA ASP A 136 0.79 -1.92 5.25
C ASP A 136 1.53 -0.90 6.12
N GLY A 137 2.81 -1.15 6.33
CA GLY A 137 3.69 -0.39 7.21
C GLY A 137 3.81 -0.94 8.64
N ALA A 138 2.88 -1.75 9.13
CA ALA A 138 2.93 -2.28 10.50
C ALA A 138 4.16 -3.19 10.72
N ALA A 139 4.39 -4.16 9.81
CA ALA A 139 5.54 -5.06 9.87
C ALA A 139 6.88 -4.32 9.62
N GLY A 140 6.87 -3.30 8.77
CA GLY A 140 8.01 -2.42 8.53
C GLY A 140 8.34 -1.56 9.75
N LEU A 141 7.34 -1.04 10.45
CA LEU A 141 7.52 -0.24 11.67
C LEU A 141 8.09 -1.12 12.78
N ARG A 142 7.62 -2.37 12.89
CA ARG A 142 8.22 -3.36 13.78
C ARG A 142 9.69 -3.60 13.45
N ALA A 143 10.04 -3.74 12.18
CA ALA A 143 11.44 -3.87 11.77
C ALA A 143 12.29 -2.64 12.16
N ILE A 144 11.75 -1.42 12.09
CA ILE A 144 12.44 -0.21 12.57
C ILE A 144 12.75 -0.31 14.07
N VAL A 145 11.77 -0.71 14.88
CA VAL A 145 11.94 -0.84 16.34
C VAL A 145 12.89 -1.98 16.70
N ASP A 146 12.76 -3.14 16.06
CA ASP A 146 13.68 -4.28 16.24
C ASP A 146 15.14 -3.91 15.87
N ARG A 147 15.32 -2.88 15.02
CA ARG A 147 16.62 -2.33 14.62
C ARG A 147 17.06 -1.10 15.43
N GLY A 148 16.37 -0.81 16.54
CA GLY A 148 16.70 0.24 17.50
C GLY A 148 16.23 1.65 17.10
N GLY A 149 15.46 1.77 16.02
CA GLY A 149 14.78 3.01 15.64
C GLY A 149 13.57 3.31 16.54
N LEU A 150 12.91 4.43 16.27
CA LEU A 150 11.68 4.83 16.98
C LEU A 150 10.45 4.72 16.10
N ALA A 151 9.31 4.46 16.73
CA ALA A 151 8.01 4.44 16.09
C ALA A 151 7.17 5.62 16.58
N VAL A 152 6.58 6.36 15.65
CA VAL A 152 5.55 7.38 15.91
C VAL A 152 4.30 6.97 15.15
N VAL A 153 3.14 6.96 15.81
CA VAL A 153 1.88 6.53 15.20
C VAL A 153 0.85 7.63 15.38
N GLN A 154 0.14 7.97 14.31
CA GLN A 154 -1.00 8.86 14.41
C GLN A 154 -2.06 8.23 15.32
N ASP A 155 -2.61 9.00 16.25
CA ASP A 155 -3.72 8.55 17.10
C ASP A 155 -4.87 8.02 16.23
N PRO A 156 -5.28 6.74 16.40
CA PRO A 156 -6.40 6.16 15.66
C PRO A 156 -7.71 6.98 15.73
N ALA A 157 -7.93 7.73 16.82
CA ALA A 157 -9.10 8.59 16.97
C ALA A 157 -9.02 9.90 16.16
N ASP A 158 -7.82 10.32 15.77
CA ASP A 158 -7.54 11.50 14.93
C ASP A 158 -7.40 11.11 13.44
N ALA A 159 -7.18 9.82 13.14
CA ALA A 159 -7.02 9.31 11.78
C ALA A 159 -8.36 9.21 11.04
N LEU A 160 -8.40 9.68 9.79
CA LEU A 160 -9.58 9.51 8.91
C LEU A 160 -9.85 8.03 8.61
N TYR A 161 -8.78 7.26 8.46
CA TYR A 161 -8.81 5.81 8.35
C TYR A 161 -7.84 5.23 9.38
N ARG A 162 -8.39 4.52 10.36
CA ARG A 162 -7.67 4.02 11.54
C ARG A 162 -6.95 2.69 11.34
N GLY A 163 -7.14 2.01 10.22
CA GLY A 163 -6.63 0.65 9.99
C GLY A 163 -5.11 0.55 10.11
N MET A 164 -4.36 1.41 9.41
CA MET A 164 -2.89 1.40 9.46
C MET A 164 -2.36 1.74 10.86
N PRO A 165 -2.83 2.82 11.53
CA PRO A 165 -2.48 3.09 12.92
C PRO A 165 -2.79 1.95 13.90
N GLU A 166 -4.00 1.38 13.87
CA GLU A 166 -4.39 0.27 14.76
C GLU A 166 -3.50 -0.97 14.52
N SER A 167 -3.22 -1.28 13.26
CA SER A 167 -2.34 -2.41 12.89
C SER A 167 -0.90 -2.20 13.35
N ALA A 168 -0.39 -0.96 13.28
CA ALA A 168 0.94 -0.61 13.78
C ALA A 168 1.04 -0.80 15.30
N LEU A 169 0.05 -0.30 16.05
CA LEU A 169 0.00 -0.41 17.52
C LEU A 169 -0.21 -1.84 18.01
N ALA A 170 -0.79 -2.72 17.19
CA ALA A 170 -0.90 -4.14 17.51
C ALA A 170 0.45 -4.88 17.48
N LEU A 171 1.45 -4.35 16.74
CA LEU A 171 2.76 -5.01 16.56
C LEU A 171 3.91 -4.30 17.29
N VAL A 172 3.73 -3.03 17.62
CA VAL A 172 4.77 -2.16 18.19
C VAL A 172 4.24 -1.46 19.44
N ASP A 173 4.95 -1.66 20.55
CA ASP A 173 4.75 -0.86 21.76
C ASP A 173 5.53 0.46 21.60
N THR A 174 4.82 1.59 21.61
CA THR A 174 5.42 2.93 21.49
C THR A 174 4.68 3.93 22.38
N GLU A 175 5.45 4.81 23.02
CA GLU A 175 4.93 5.95 23.78
C GLU A 175 4.60 7.16 22.90
N HIS A 176 4.91 7.11 21.59
CA HIS A 176 4.73 8.23 20.66
C HIS A 176 3.47 8.08 19.82
N VAL A 177 2.31 8.04 20.48
CA VAL A 177 0.99 8.16 19.84
C VAL A 177 0.53 9.60 19.95
N ALA A 178 0.27 10.25 18.81
CA ALA A 178 -0.02 11.68 18.80
C ALA A 178 -1.02 12.05 17.70
N ARG A 179 -1.71 13.17 17.87
CA ARG A 179 -2.55 13.73 16.81
C ARG A 179 -1.68 14.19 15.67
N VAL A 180 -2.18 14.17 14.43
CA VAL A 180 -1.34 14.47 13.27
C VAL A 180 -0.77 15.88 13.27
N VAL A 181 -1.47 16.84 13.88
CA VAL A 181 -1.02 18.22 14.07
C VAL A 181 0.16 18.35 15.05
N GLU A 182 0.36 17.37 15.93
CA GLU A 182 1.42 17.35 16.94
C GLU A 182 2.67 16.58 16.47
N ILE A 183 2.52 15.67 15.51
CA ILE A 183 3.60 14.80 15.05
C ILE A 183 4.82 15.60 14.57
N GLY A 184 4.63 16.74 13.89
CA GLY A 184 5.75 17.58 13.45
C GLY A 184 6.66 18.04 14.61
N ALA A 185 6.04 18.48 15.72
CA ALA A 185 6.77 18.89 16.92
C ALA A 185 7.40 17.70 17.66
N VAL A 186 6.72 16.55 17.71
CA VAL A 186 7.28 15.31 18.25
C VAL A 186 8.53 14.91 17.46
N LEU A 187 8.47 14.93 16.14
CA LEU A 187 9.62 14.60 15.28
C LEU A 187 10.79 15.55 15.53
N ASP A 188 10.56 16.87 15.58
CA ASP A 188 11.62 17.84 15.83
C ASP A 188 12.34 17.59 17.16
N LYS A 189 11.58 17.28 18.22
CA LYS A 189 12.15 16.88 19.50
C LYS A 189 13.01 15.61 19.35
N LEU A 190 12.49 14.56 18.74
CA LEU A 190 13.16 13.26 18.65
C LEU A 190 14.44 13.29 17.80
N VAL A 191 14.46 14.04 16.69
CA VAL A 191 15.67 14.17 15.85
C VAL A 191 16.77 15.02 16.52
N ARG A 192 16.37 15.91 17.44
CA ARG A 192 17.30 16.75 18.21
C ARG A 192 17.80 16.09 19.49
N MET A 193 17.22 14.98 19.92
CA MET A 193 17.72 14.22 21.06
C MET A 193 18.98 13.45 20.67
N PRO A 194 20.08 13.56 21.45
CA PRO A 194 21.24 12.70 21.26
C PRO A 194 20.84 11.25 21.54
N VAL A 195 21.40 10.34 20.76
CA VAL A 195 21.22 8.91 20.90
C VAL A 195 22.55 8.33 21.34
N GLU A 196 22.58 7.70 22.51
CA GLU A 196 23.73 6.89 22.91
C GLU A 196 23.67 5.59 22.08
N PRO A 197 24.65 5.31 21.21
CA PRO A 197 24.62 4.10 20.41
C PRO A 197 24.65 2.87 21.30
N PHE A 198 23.70 1.96 21.09
CA PHE A 198 23.66 0.67 21.75
C PHE A 198 23.83 -0.48 20.76
N GLU A 199 24.17 -1.66 21.26
CA GLU A 199 24.28 -2.85 20.43
C GLU A 199 22.89 -3.31 19.99
N VAL A 200 22.68 -3.39 18.68
CA VAL A 200 21.42 -3.84 18.10
C VAL A 200 21.61 -5.26 17.55
N PRO A 201 20.71 -6.21 17.86
CA PRO A 201 20.78 -7.57 17.34
C PRO A 201 20.91 -7.59 15.81
N PRO A 202 21.64 -8.56 15.21
CA PRO A 202 21.74 -8.66 13.76
C PRO A 202 20.35 -8.83 13.13
N PRO A 203 20.13 -8.34 11.89
CA PRO A 203 18.85 -8.49 11.21
C PRO A 203 18.52 -9.97 11.00
N SER A 204 17.24 -10.31 11.12
CA SER A 204 16.78 -11.67 10.85
C SER A 204 16.88 -12.03 9.37
N ASP A 205 17.02 -13.33 9.08
CA ASP A 205 17.03 -13.83 7.70
C ASP A 205 15.74 -13.46 6.94
N ALA A 206 14.60 -13.45 7.64
CA ALA A 206 13.32 -13.03 7.09
C ALA A 206 13.35 -11.55 6.64
N LEU A 207 13.86 -10.65 7.49
CA LEU A 207 13.98 -9.23 7.16
C LEU A 207 14.91 -9.01 5.94
N LEU A 208 16.05 -9.70 5.91
CA LEU A 208 16.99 -9.65 4.79
C LEU A 208 16.39 -10.21 3.48
N LEU A 209 15.54 -11.24 3.59
CA LEU A 209 14.84 -11.80 2.44
C LEU A 209 13.81 -10.81 1.88
N GLU A 210 13.00 -10.18 2.73
CA GLU A 210 12.00 -9.18 2.30
C GLU A 210 12.63 -7.99 1.59
N ASP A 211 13.66 -7.38 2.19
CA ASP A 211 14.34 -6.23 1.59
C ASP A 211 14.95 -6.62 0.24
N ARG A 212 15.54 -7.82 0.12
CA ARG A 212 16.08 -8.29 -1.16
C ARG A 212 15.00 -8.48 -2.22
N ILE A 213 13.84 -9.04 -1.85
CA ILE A 213 12.71 -9.20 -2.78
C ILE A 213 12.22 -7.83 -3.25
N ALA A 214 12.08 -6.86 -2.35
CA ALA A 214 11.69 -5.49 -2.72
C ALA A 214 12.70 -4.81 -3.66
N ARG A 215 13.99 -5.16 -3.57
CA ARG A 215 15.05 -4.61 -4.44
C ARG A 215 15.05 -5.20 -5.86
N GLU A 216 14.73 -6.47 -6.00
CA GLU A 216 14.89 -7.21 -7.26
C GLU A 216 13.59 -7.22 -8.09
N ALA A 217 13.63 -6.72 -9.33
CA ALA A 217 12.45 -6.59 -10.19
C ALA A 217 11.76 -7.93 -10.52
N VAL A 218 12.51 -9.04 -10.60
CA VAL A 218 11.97 -10.40 -10.78
C VAL A 218 12.92 -11.39 -10.12
N ARG A 219 12.44 -12.15 -9.14
CA ARG A 219 13.24 -13.22 -8.55
C ARG A 219 12.72 -14.60 -8.94
N LEU A 220 13.60 -15.41 -9.52
CA LEU A 220 13.52 -16.87 -9.45
C LEU A 220 13.91 -17.29 -8.02
N GLY A 221 12.95 -17.74 -7.21
CA GLY A 221 13.22 -18.24 -5.85
C GLY A 221 12.92 -17.27 -4.72
N ALA A 222 11.85 -16.47 -4.83
CA ALA A 222 11.30 -15.69 -3.71
C ALA A 222 10.74 -16.55 -2.56
N LEU A 223 10.63 -17.86 -2.76
CA LEU A 223 10.28 -18.85 -1.76
C LEU A 223 11.51 -19.72 -1.45
N THR A 224 11.73 -20.01 -0.17
CA THR A 224 12.64 -21.05 0.33
C THR A 224 12.22 -22.43 -0.19
N ALA A 225 13.06 -23.44 -0.01
CA ALA A 225 12.72 -24.80 -0.42
C ALA A 225 11.50 -25.36 0.35
N ALA A 226 11.36 -25.00 1.62
CA ALA A 226 10.23 -25.39 2.47
C ALA A 226 8.92 -24.71 2.05
N GLU A 227 8.96 -23.42 1.73
CA GLU A 227 7.77 -22.68 1.27
C GLU A 227 7.29 -23.11 -0.14
N ARG A 228 8.05 -23.92 -0.87
CA ARG A 228 7.62 -24.43 -2.19
C ARG A 228 6.74 -25.68 -2.10
N SER A 229 6.69 -26.37 -0.97
CA SER A 229 6.05 -27.69 -0.87
C SER A 229 4.59 -27.66 -0.42
N VAL A 230 4.09 -26.54 0.11
CA VAL A 230 2.72 -26.42 0.64
C VAL A 230 2.01 -25.22 0.00
N GLY A 231 1.18 -25.46 -1.01
CA GLY A 231 0.31 -24.41 -1.56
C GLY A 231 -0.85 -24.14 -0.62
N SER A 232 -1.16 -22.85 -0.39
CA SER A 232 -2.29 -22.44 0.47
C SER A 232 -3.66 -22.69 -0.15
N GLY A 233 -3.73 -22.93 -1.47
CA GLY A 233 -4.98 -23.00 -2.22
C GLY A 233 -5.47 -21.63 -2.72
N TYR A 234 -4.83 -20.53 -2.33
CA TYR A 234 -5.15 -19.19 -2.80
C TYR A 234 -4.31 -18.77 -4.01
N THR A 235 -4.85 -17.83 -4.78
CA THR A 235 -4.22 -17.29 -6.00
C THR A 235 -3.81 -15.85 -5.77
N CYS A 236 -2.61 -15.49 -6.21
CA CYS A 236 -2.09 -14.13 -6.10
C CYS A 236 -2.88 -13.18 -7.02
N PRO A 237 -3.53 -12.14 -6.48
CA PRO A 237 -4.29 -11.18 -7.29
C PRO A 237 -3.46 -10.49 -8.39
N ASP A 238 -2.17 -10.25 -8.12
CA ASP A 238 -1.31 -9.48 -9.03
C ASP A 238 -0.71 -10.31 -10.17
N CYS A 239 -0.49 -11.61 -9.98
CA CYS A 239 0.15 -12.45 -11.01
C CYS A 239 -0.59 -13.74 -11.35
N GLN A 240 -1.73 -14.00 -10.70
CA GLN A 240 -2.56 -15.19 -10.90
C GLN A 240 -1.82 -16.52 -10.63
N GLY A 241 -0.72 -16.45 -9.87
CA GLY A 241 0.08 -17.61 -9.46
C GLY A 241 -0.33 -18.12 -8.08
N SER A 242 -0.02 -19.38 -7.78
CA SER A 242 -0.29 -19.97 -6.46
C SER A 242 0.45 -19.23 -5.33
N LEU A 243 -0.27 -19.03 -4.22
CA LEU A 243 0.27 -18.47 -2.97
C LEU A 243 0.68 -19.57 -1.99
N THR A 244 1.77 -19.33 -1.29
CA THR A 244 2.19 -20.10 -0.11
C THR A 244 2.04 -19.23 1.13
N GLU A 245 1.54 -19.79 2.23
CA GLU A 245 1.65 -19.17 3.55
C GLU A 245 3.09 -19.25 4.06
N VAL A 246 3.67 -18.10 4.44
CA VAL A 246 5.11 -17.97 4.77
C VAL A 246 5.38 -17.76 6.25
N ASP A 247 4.34 -17.45 7.05
CA ASP A 247 4.46 -17.34 8.50
C ASP A 247 3.17 -17.76 9.23
N PRO A 248 3.24 -18.05 10.55
CA PRO A 248 2.07 -18.44 11.34
C PRO A 248 1.03 -17.33 11.54
N VAL A 249 1.34 -16.10 11.13
CA VAL A 249 0.46 -14.92 11.29
C VAL A 249 -0.38 -14.71 10.03
N GLY A 250 -0.32 -15.65 9.07
CA GLY A 250 -1.15 -15.64 7.87
C GLY A 250 -0.63 -14.71 6.78
N ARG A 251 0.69 -14.55 6.64
CA ARG A 251 1.28 -13.87 5.47
C ARG A 251 1.42 -14.84 4.31
N TYR A 252 1.11 -14.39 3.12
CA TYR A 252 1.16 -15.16 1.88
C TYR A 252 2.18 -14.59 0.90
N ARG A 253 2.83 -15.45 0.12
CA ARG A 253 3.75 -15.06 -0.94
C ARG A 253 3.58 -15.90 -2.20
N CYS A 254 3.64 -15.26 -3.36
CA CYS A 254 3.68 -15.96 -4.64
C CYS A 254 5.12 -16.29 -5.07
N ARG A 255 5.26 -17.15 -6.08
CA ARG A 255 6.57 -17.62 -6.58
C ARG A 255 7.50 -16.51 -7.10
N ILE A 256 6.94 -15.40 -7.59
CA ILE A 256 7.70 -14.26 -8.11
C ILE A 256 7.93 -13.16 -7.06
N GLY A 257 7.33 -13.28 -5.87
CA GLY A 257 7.64 -12.45 -4.70
C GLY A 257 6.55 -11.50 -4.23
N HIS A 258 5.38 -11.40 -4.89
CA HIS A 258 4.26 -10.62 -4.36
C HIS A 258 3.87 -11.17 -2.99
N ALA A 259 3.76 -10.28 -2.01
CA ALA A 259 3.43 -10.62 -0.64
C ALA A 259 2.08 -10.02 -0.23
N TRP A 260 1.35 -10.72 0.62
CA TRP A 260 0.03 -10.31 1.10
C TRP A 260 -0.13 -10.67 2.56
N SER A 261 -0.60 -9.74 3.39
CA SER A 261 -1.24 -10.08 4.65
C SER A 261 -2.61 -10.70 4.38
N ALA A 262 -3.14 -11.50 5.32
CA ALA A 262 -4.47 -12.07 5.19
C ALA A 262 -5.57 -11.01 4.97
N PRO A 263 -5.61 -9.87 5.70
CA PRO A 263 -6.60 -8.82 5.44
C PRO A 263 -6.46 -8.19 4.05
N ALA A 264 -5.23 -7.92 3.59
CA ALA A 264 -5.00 -7.35 2.27
C ALA A 264 -5.37 -8.32 1.14
N LEU A 265 -5.11 -9.62 1.32
CA LEU A 265 -5.49 -10.64 0.35
C LEU A 265 -7.01 -10.75 0.21
N LEU A 266 -7.73 -10.77 1.34
CA LEU A 266 -9.20 -10.83 1.35
C LEU A 266 -9.82 -9.61 0.66
N GLU A 267 -9.31 -8.41 0.95
CA GLU A 267 -9.76 -7.17 0.30
C GLU A 267 -9.47 -7.20 -1.22
N ALA A 268 -8.29 -7.69 -1.62
CA ALA A 268 -7.94 -7.80 -3.02
C ALA A 268 -8.86 -8.76 -3.79
N HIS A 269 -9.17 -9.92 -3.20
CA HIS A 269 -10.16 -10.85 -3.78
C HIS A 269 -11.56 -10.26 -3.83
N SER A 270 -11.95 -9.50 -2.82
CA SER A 270 -13.25 -8.81 -2.81
C SER A 270 -13.35 -7.81 -3.96
N ARG A 271 -12.29 -7.04 -4.22
CA ARG A 271 -12.21 -6.12 -5.37
C ARG A 271 -12.22 -6.85 -6.71
N GLU A 272 -11.48 -7.95 -6.83
CA GLU A 272 -11.46 -8.77 -8.05
C GLU A 272 -12.85 -9.34 -8.36
N PHE A 273 -13.56 -9.83 -7.35
CA PHE A 273 -14.93 -10.31 -7.46
C PHE A 273 -15.88 -9.21 -7.96
N GLN A 274 -15.85 -8.03 -7.33
CA GLN A 274 -16.67 -6.88 -7.76
C GLN A 274 -16.38 -6.47 -9.21
N LEU A 275 -15.11 -6.41 -9.61
CA LEU A 275 -14.73 -6.12 -11.00
C LEU A 275 -15.22 -7.19 -11.98
N ALA A 276 -15.19 -8.47 -11.60
CA ALA A 276 -15.69 -9.56 -12.42
C ALA A 276 -17.22 -9.46 -12.64
N LEU A 277 -17.98 -9.15 -11.59
CA LEU A 277 -19.41 -8.92 -11.69
C LEU A 277 -19.74 -7.73 -12.61
N MET A 278 -19.05 -6.60 -12.46
CA MET A 278 -19.26 -5.44 -13.32
C MET A 278 -18.94 -5.74 -14.80
N LYS A 279 -17.88 -6.51 -15.06
CA LYS A 279 -17.56 -6.97 -16.42
C LYS A 279 -18.63 -7.91 -16.98
N ALA A 280 -19.13 -8.85 -16.17
CA ALA A 280 -20.20 -9.76 -16.57
C ALA A 280 -21.48 -9.00 -16.90
N LEU A 281 -21.87 -8.02 -16.07
CA LEU A 281 -23.03 -7.18 -16.32
C LEU A 281 -22.92 -6.44 -17.64
N ARG A 282 -21.78 -5.78 -17.88
CA ARG A 282 -21.52 -5.10 -19.15
C ARG A 282 -21.59 -6.04 -20.35
N ALA A 283 -20.99 -7.24 -20.24
CA ALA A 283 -21.00 -8.22 -21.32
C ALA A 283 -22.43 -8.73 -21.62
N LEU A 284 -23.27 -8.90 -20.60
CA LEU A 284 -24.68 -9.27 -20.76
C LEU A 284 -25.48 -8.15 -21.45
N ASP A 285 -25.27 -6.89 -21.07
CA ASP A 285 -25.91 -5.74 -21.72
C ASP A 285 -25.52 -5.62 -23.20
N GLU A 286 -24.22 -5.77 -23.51
CA GLU A 286 -23.72 -5.75 -24.88
C GLU A 286 -24.27 -6.92 -25.70
N LYS A 287 -24.34 -8.14 -25.12
CA LYS A 287 -24.97 -9.32 -25.75
C LYS A 287 -26.45 -9.06 -26.03
N ALA A 288 -27.21 -8.53 -25.08
CA ALA A 288 -28.62 -8.23 -25.24
C ALA A 288 -28.85 -7.20 -26.36
N ALA A 289 -28.10 -6.10 -26.37
CA ALA A 289 -28.20 -5.07 -27.38
C ALA A 289 -27.88 -5.59 -28.80
N LEU A 290 -26.79 -6.36 -28.95
CA LEU A 290 -26.41 -6.93 -30.23
C LEU A 290 -27.45 -7.94 -30.74
N ALA A 291 -27.95 -8.81 -29.87
CA ALA A 291 -28.96 -9.80 -30.23
C ALA A 291 -30.28 -9.14 -30.68
N ARG A 292 -30.73 -8.06 -30.02
CA ARG A 292 -31.90 -7.27 -30.47
C ARG A 292 -31.68 -6.65 -31.85
N LYS A 293 -30.50 -6.07 -32.08
CA LYS A 293 -30.13 -5.49 -33.38
C LYS A 293 -30.18 -6.53 -34.50
N LEU A 294 -29.59 -7.70 -34.27
CA LEU A 294 -29.60 -8.80 -35.25
C LEU A 294 -31.02 -9.30 -35.54
N ALA A 295 -31.85 -9.49 -34.49
CA ALA A 295 -33.24 -9.87 -34.65
C ALA A 295 -34.03 -8.87 -35.53
N ALA A 296 -33.85 -7.57 -35.29
CA ALA A 296 -34.49 -6.52 -36.08
C ALA A 296 -34.04 -6.53 -37.55
N GLN A 297 -32.75 -6.78 -37.82
CA GLN A 297 -32.21 -6.85 -39.17
C GLN A 297 -32.66 -8.09 -39.95
N THR A 298 -32.93 -9.21 -39.27
CA THR A 298 -33.42 -10.44 -39.93
C THR A 298 -34.92 -10.40 -40.25
N GLY A 299 -35.66 -9.45 -39.68
CA GLY A 299 -37.12 -9.35 -39.78
C GLY A 299 -37.67 -8.64 -41.03
N THR A 300 -36.84 -8.23 -41.99
CA THR A 300 -37.27 -7.37 -43.12
C THR A 300 -37.68 -8.11 -44.40
N THR A 301 -37.49 -9.44 -44.51
CA THR A 301 -37.79 -10.17 -45.77
C THR A 301 -38.59 -11.47 -45.62
N ARG A 302 -38.67 -12.11 -44.45
CA ARG A 302 -39.63 -13.19 -44.08
C ARG A 302 -39.37 -13.64 -42.62
N PRO A 303 -40.35 -14.24 -41.92
CA PRO A 303 -40.11 -14.88 -40.63
C PRO A 303 -39.01 -15.94 -40.77
N SER A 304 -37.92 -15.78 -40.03
CA SER A 304 -36.81 -16.74 -40.01
C SER A 304 -36.61 -17.25 -38.58
N GLY A 305 -36.44 -18.55 -38.41
CA GLY A 305 -36.09 -19.12 -37.10
C GLY A 305 -34.79 -18.53 -36.52
N LEU A 306 -33.96 -17.91 -37.37
CA LEU A 306 -32.80 -17.15 -36.94
C LEU A 306 -33.17 -15.88 -36.16
N ALA A 307 -34.18 -15.12 -36.60
CA ALA A 307 -34.68 -13.94 -35.89
C ALA A 307 -35.20 -14.29 -34.50
N GLU A 308 -35.94 -15.40 -34.39
CA GLU A 308 -36.47 -15.91 -33.13
C GLU A 308 -35.36 -16.32 -32.16
N ARG A 309 -34.30 -16.98 -32.65
CA ARG A 309 -33.13 -17.34 -31.85
C ARG A 309 -32.40 -16.10 -31.33
N TYR A 310 -32.24 -15.06 -32.15
CA TYR A 310 -31.65 -13.81 -31.69
C TYR A 310 -32.53 -13.10 -30.66
N ALA A 311 -33.85 -13.08 -30.86
CA ALA A 311 -34.78 -12.53 -29.87
C ALA A 311 -34.77 -13.31 -28.54
N ALA A 312 -34.65 -14.63 -28.58
CA ALA A 312 -34.51 -15.46 -27.38
C ALA A 312 -33.19 -15.17 -26.64
N SER A 313 -32.07 -15.12 -27.37
CA SER A 313 -30.75 -14.77 -26.82
C SER A 313 -30.74 -13.37 -26.18
N ALA A 314 -31.47 -12.42 -26.78
CA ALA A 314 -31.63 -11.07 -26.21
C ALA A 314 -32.38 -11.08 -24.87
N ARG A 315 -33.47 -11.85 -24.77
CA ARG A 315 -34.26 -11.98 -23.53
C ARG A 315 -33.42 -12.63 -22.43
N GLU A 316 -32.80 -13.77 -22.71
CA GLU A 316 -31.94 -14.48 -21.75
C GLU A 316 -30.82 -13.58 -21.19
N ALA A 317 -30.15 -12.82 -22.06
CA ALA A 317 -29.10 -11.89 -21.64
C ALA A 317 -29.64 -10.72 -20.79
N THR A 318 -30.87 -10.25 -21.08
CA THR A 318 -31.53 -9.19 -20.30
C THR A 318 -31.88 -9.68 -18.91
N ASP A 319 -32.51 -10.86 -18.81
CA ASP A 319 -32.94 -11.45 -17.53
C ASP A 319 -31.73 -11.73 -16.61
N ALA A 320 -30.63 -12.22 -17.20
CA ALA A 320 -29.37 -12.41 -16.49
C ALA A 320 -28.77 -11.08 -16.01
N ALA A 321 -28.78 -10.03 -16.84
CA ALA A 321 -28.27 -8.71 -16.47
C ALA A 321 -29.10 -8.10 -15.32
N GLU A 322 -30.42 -8.22 -15.36
CA GLU A 322 -31.32 -7.72 -14.30
C GLU A 322 -31.11 -8.44 -12.97
N THR A 323 -30.86 -9.75 -13.00
CA THR A 323 -30.53 -10.53 -11.80
C THR A 323 -29.22 -10.04 -11.19
N LEU A 324 -28.21 -9.83 -12.03
CA LEU A 324 -26.91 -9.35 -11.56
C LEU A 324 -26.96 -7.91 -11.03
N ARG A 325 -27.74 -7.02 -11.67
CA ARG A 325 -27.96 -5.65 -11.15
C ARG A 325 -28.59 -5.64 -9.77
N ARG A 326 -29.60 -6.49 -9.54
CA ARG A 326 -30.24 -6.58 -8.21
C ARG A 326 -29.23 -7.00 -7.16
N PHE A 327 -28.45 -8.04 -7.43
CA PHE A 327 -27.39 -8.49 -6.52
C PHE A 327 -26.39 -7.36 -6.18
N LEU A 328 -25.93 -6.61 -7.18
CA LEU A 328 -24.99 -5.50 -6.98
C LEU A 328 -25.61 -4.35 -6.15
N LEU A 329 -26.87 -4.01 -6.41
CA LEU A 329 -27.58 -2.98 -5.65
C LEU A 329 -27.80 -3.39 -4.20
N ASP A 330 -28.13 -4.65 -3.94
CA ASP A 330 -28.31 -5.16 -2.58
C ASP A 330 -26.97 -5.15 -1.81
N ALA A 331 -25.87 -5.55 -2.46
CA ALA A 331 -24.53 -5.48 -1.89
C ALA A 331 -24.09 -4.04 -1.56
N ASP A 332 -24.39 -3.07 -2.43
CA ASP A 332 -24.10 -1.65 -2.19
C ASP A 332 -24.92 -1.10 -0.99
N ARG A 333 -26.17 -1.53 -0.82
CA ARG A 333 -27.02 -1.12 0.32
C ARG A 333 -26.53 -1.69 1.65
N GLU A 334 -26.11 -2.94 1.66
CA GLU A 334 -25.47 -3.57 2.83
C GLU A 334 -24.16 -2.86 3.19
N ALA A 335 -23.34 -2.52 2.19
CA ALA A 335 -22.10 -1.77 2.41
C ALA A 335 -22.32 -0.32 2.90
N ALA A 336 -23.42 0.31 2.49
CA ALA A 336 -23.81 1.65 2.94
C ALA A 336 -24.43 1.68 4.36
N GLY A 337 -24.65 0.52 4.98
CA GLY A 337 -25.23 0.41 6.32
C GLY A 337 -26.70 0.82 6.40
N ASP A 338 -27.46 0.67 5.30
CA ASP A 338 -28.89 0.92 5.29
C ASP A 338 -29.61 -0.37 5.75
N PRO A 339 -30.08 -0.47 7.01
CA PRO A 339 -30.78 -1.66 7.46
C PRO A 339 -32.05 -1.79 6.64
N ALA A 340 -32.18 -2.90 5.90
CA ALA A 340 -33.38 -3.19 5.13
C ALA A 340 -34.63 -3.04 6.03
N SER A 341 -35.43 -2.02 5.75
CA SER A 341 -36.80 -1.94 6.22
C SER A 341 -37.62 -2.98 5.45
N GLY A 342 -37.95 -4.09 6.12
CA GLY A 342 -38.83 -5.15 5.58
C GLY A 342 -38.76 -6.43 6.38
#